data_AF-A0A7X3Y3A3-F1
#
_entry.id   AF-A0A7X3Y3A3-F1
#
_cell.length_a   1.000
_cell.length_b   1.000
_cell.length_c   1.000
_cell.angle_alpha   90.00
_cell.angle_beta   90.00
_cell.angle_gamma   90.00
#
_symmetry.space_group_name_H-M   'P 1'
#
loop_
_entity.id
_entity.type
_entity.pdbx_description
1 polymer ?
#
loop_
_entity_poly.entity_id
_entity_poly.type
_entity_poly.pdbx_seq_one_letter_code
_entity_poly.pdbx_strand_id
1 'polypeptide(L)'
;MPEIQPDNVMQLIADAPWREAVTYRDTWPHEYVVIKRDGQHELLAVFVDRIRRGEGVECSFFGQRRPYLFLGGYKYWMMTDVDSINLDDDDDVLNRAPLYRDHRDFDIRPGDTGTK
;
A
#
# COMPACT_ATOMS: atom_id res chain seq x y z
N MET A 1 -23.62 -3.29 4.07
CA MET A 1 -22.33 -2.74 3.61
C MET A 1 -22.30 -2.86 2.10
N PRO A 2 -21.92 -1.84 1.34
CA PRO A 2 -21.85 -1.96 -0.11
C PRO A 2 -20.76 -2.97 -0.51
N GLU A 3 -21.07 -3.79 -1.49
CA GLU A 3 -20.19 -4.80 -2.07
C GLU A 3 -19.10 -4.08 -2.88
N ILE A 4 -17.85 -4.14 -2.41
CA ILE A 4 -16.70 -3.57 -3.13
C ILE A 4 -16.48 -4.41 -4.39
N GLN A 5 -16.67 -3.83 -5.57
CA GLN A 5 -16.44 -4.54 -6.83
C GLN A 5 -14.92 -4.75 -7.03
N PRO A 6 -14.43 -6.01 -7.10
CA PRO A 6 -13.00 -6.33 -7.11
C PRO A 6 -12.24 -5.87 -8.36
N ASP A 7 -12.93 -5.45 -9.42
CA ASP A 7 -12.35 -5.39 -10.77
C ASP A 7 -11.65 -4.07 -11.12
N ASN A 8 -11.55 -3.09 -10.21
CA ASN A 8 -11.01 -1.77 -10.57
C ASN A 8 -9.91 -1.20 -9.67
N VAL A 9 -9.22 -2.03 -8.87
CA VAL A 9 -8.11 -1.56 -8.02
C VAL A 9 -7.03 -0.81 -8.80
N MET A 10 -6.74 -1.24 -10.03
CA MET A 10 -5.73 -0.58 -10.87
C MET A 10 -6.16 0.81 -11.33
N GLN A 11 -7.46 1.04 -11.56
CA GLN A 11 -7.98 2.37 -11.89
C GLN A 11 -8.03 3.26 -10.66
N LEU A 12 -8.45 2.73 -9.50
CA LEU A 12 -8.39 3.48 -8.24
C LEU A 12 -6.95 3.94 -7.94
N ILE A 13 -5.96 3.08 -8.18
CA ILE A 13 -4.55 3.43 -8.09
C ILE A 13 -4.17 4.50 -9.12
N ALA A 14 -4.63 4.39 -10.36
CA ALA A 14 -4.28 5.32 -11.43
C ALA A 14 -4.85 6.73 -11.21
N ASP A 15 -6.07 6.82 -10.67
CA ASP A 15 -6.78 8.08 -10.44
C ASP A 15 -6.38 8.78 -9.14
N ALA A 16 -5.74 8.07 -8.21
CA ALA A 16 -5.35 8.63 -6.93
C ALA A 16 -4.25 9.71 -7.07
N PRO A 17 -4.32 10.81 -6.31
CA PRO A 17 -3.43 11.97 -6.47
C PRO A 17 -2.10 11.76 -5.72
N TRP A 18 -1.28 10.83 -6.19
CA TRP A 18 0.02 10.49 -5.61
C TRP A 18 0.95 11.70 -5.53
N ARG A 19 1.63 11.85 -4.41
CA ARG A 19 2.60 12.91 -4.16
C ARG A 19 3.93 12.31 -3.75
N GLU A 20 5.01 12.88 -4.24
CA GLU A 20 6.35 12.51 -3.77
C GLU A 20 6.52 12.83 -2.28
N ALA A 21 7.04 11.88 -1.52
CA ALA A 21 7.47 12.08 -0.15
C ALA A 21 8.83 12.79 -0.13
N VAL A 22 8.84 14.11 -0.35
CA VAL A 22 10.06 14.93 -0.53
C VAL A 22 11.08 14.74 0.61
N THR A 23 10.61 14.57 1.84
CA THR A 23 11.47 14.31 3.02
C THR A 23 12.33 13.05 2.88
N TYR A 24 11.88 12.06 2.10
CA TYR A 24 12.54 10.76 1.92
C TYR A 24 13.16 10.57 0.54
N ARG A 25 13.16 11.61 -0.32
CA ARG A 25 13.66 11.53 -1.70
C ARG A 25 15.02 10.84 -1.83
N ASP A 26 15.95 11.18 -0.95
CA ASP A 26 17.34 10.71 -1.05
C ASP A 26 17.63 9.41 -0.28
N THR A 27 16.70 8.95 0.58
CA THR A 27 16.92 7.80 1.48
C THR A 27 15.97 6.65 1.23
N TRP A 28 14.71 6.93 0.94
CA TRP A 28 13.65 5.95 0.69
C TRP A 28 12.61 6.58 -0.25
N PRO A 29 12.92 6.78 -1.54
CA PRO A 29 12.04 7.49 -2.46
C PRO A 29 10.72 6.74 -2.63
N HIS A 30 9.62 7.41 -2.30
CA HIS A 30 8.26 6.88 -2.42
C HIS A 30 7.25 8.00 -2.66
N GLU A 31 6.04 7.59 -3.03
CA GLU A 31 4.89 8.47 -3.16
C GLU A 31 3.82 8.08 -2.14
N TYR A 32 2.90 9.00 -1.88
CA TYR A 32 1.82 8.77 -0.94
C TYR A 32 0.53 9.52 -1.31
N VAL A 33 -0.58 9.02 -0.79
CA VAL A 33 -1.90 9.68 -0.76
C VAL A 33 -2.41 9.76 0.67
N VAL A 34 -3.15 10.81 1.00
CA VAL A 34 -3.78 11.02 2.31
C VAL A 34 -5.26 10.73 2.14
N ILE A 35 -5.74 9.65 2.73
CA ILE A 35 -7.01 9.02 2.34
C ILE A 35 -8.20 9.97 2.47
N LYS A 36 -8.41 10.55 3.65
CA LYS A 36 -9.54 11.44 3.92
C LYS A 36 -9.46 12.73 3.12
N ARG A 37 -8.28 13.39 3.13
CA ARG A 37 -8.05 14.63 2.37
C ARG A 37 -8.24 14.47 0.86
N ASP A 38 -7.88 13.32 0.31
CA ASP A 38 -7.84 13.07 -1.13
C ASP A 38 -9.07 12.31 -1.63
N GLY A 39 -10.02 11.99 -0.75
CA GLY A 39 -11.23 11.25 -1.09
C GLY A 39 -10.98 9.80 -1.52
N GLN A 40 -9.94 9.15 -1.00
CA GLN A 40 -9.47 7.82 -1.45
C GLN A 40 -9.97 6.67 -0.56
N HIS A 41 -11.14 6.80 0.08
CA HIS A 41 -11.67 5.80 1.01
C HIS A 41 -11.91 4.43 0.35
N GLU A 42 -12.37 4.42 -0.92
CA GLU A 42 -12.57 3.18 -1.67
C GLU A 42 -11.24 2.47 -1.93
N LEU A 43 -10.20 3.22 -2.31
CA LEU A 43 -8.85 2.69 -2.47
C LEU A 43 -8.33 2.11 -1.15
N LEU A 44 -8.49 2.82 -0.03
CA LEU A 44 -8.11 2.32 1.29
C LEU A 44 -8.84 1.02 1.63
N ALA A 45 -10.17 0.98 1.46
CA ALA A 45 -10.99 -0.18 1.77
C ALA A 45 -10.56 -1.42 0.97
N VAL A 46 -10.24 -1.26 -0.32
CA VAL A 46 -9.70 -2.36 -1.15
C VAL A 46 -8.36 -2.86 -0.62
N PHE A 47 -7.45 -1.97 -0.23
CA PHE A 47 -6.13 -2.36 0.28
C PHE A 47 -6.22 -3.07 1.64
N VAL A 48 -7.06 -2.54 2.54
CA VAL A 48 -7.35 -3.14 3.85
C VAL A 48 -7.97 -4.53 3.70
N ASP A 49 -8.98 -4.69 2.85
CA ASP A 49 -9.63 -5.98 2.60
C ASP A 49 -8.63 -7.02 2.08
N ARG A 50 -7.78 -6.66 1.11
CA ARG A 50 -6.78 -7.58 0.55
C ARG A 50 -5.71 -7.99 1.56
N ILE A 51 -5.23 -7.06 2.40
CA ILE A 51 -4.31 -7.42 3.49
C ILE A 51 -4.99 -8.35 4.49
N ARG A 52 -6.24 -8.08 4.88
CA ARG A 52 -7.01 -8.95 5.80
C ARG A 52 -7.30 -10.34 5.21
N ARG A 53 -7.39 -10.45 3.88
CA ARG A 53 -7.48 -11.74 3.16
C ARG A 53 -6.15 -12.50 3.10
N GLY A 54 -5.07 -11.94 3.64
CA GLY A 54 -3.76 -12.58 3.68
C GLY A 54 -2.90 -12.36 2.43
N GLU A 55 -3.27 -11.42 1.56
CA GLU A 55 -2.46 -11.09 0.37
C GLU A 55 -1.23 -10.23 0.69
N GLY A 56 -1.13 -9.72 1.93
CA GLY A 56 -0.01 -8.90 2.39
C GLY A 56 1.24 -9.73 2.70
N VAL A 57 2.40 -9.24 2.27
CA VAL A 57 3.72 -9.80 2.65
C VAL A 57 4.34 -8.93 3.74
N GLU A 58 4.82 -9.53 4.82
CA GLU A 58 5.48 -8.79 5.89
C GLU A 58 6.86 -8.28 5.44
N CYS A 59 7.04 -6.95 5.38
CA CYS A 59 8.31 -6.30 5.06
C CYS A 59 8.71 -5.29 6.15
N SER A 60 9.93 -4.76 6.06
CA SER A 60 10.46 -3.79 7.02
C SER A 60 10.40 -2.35 6.49
N PHE A 61 9.95 -1.41 7.32
CA PHE A 61 10.04 0.03 7.09
C PHE A 61 10.68 0.69 8.31
N PHE A 62 11.89 1.26 8.18
CA PHE A 62 12.62 1.91 9.29
C PHE A 62 12.59 1.11 10.62
N GLY A 63 12.76 -0.21 10.55
CA GLY A 63 12.76 -1.11 11.72
C GLY A 63 11.39 -1.59 12.21
N GLN A 64 10.29 -1.15 11.57
CA GLN A 64 8.94 -1.65 11.85
C GLN A 64 8.54 -2.71 10.81
N ARG A 65 7.86 -3.77 11.26
CA ARG A 65 7.23 -4.76 10.36
C ARG A 65 5.85 -4.27 9.93
N ARG A 66 5.58 -4.32 8.63
CA ARG A 66 4.30 -3.90 8.04
C ARG A 66 3.92 -4.85 6.90
N PRO A 67 2.62 -5.11 6.67
CA PRO A 67 2.18 -5.81 5.47
C PRO A 67 2.31 -4.90 4.24
N TYR A 68 2.83 -5.45 3.16
CA TYR A 68 2.95 -4.81 1.86
C TYR A 68 2.11 -5.55 0.83
N LEU A 69 1.46 -4.81 -0.06
CA LEU A 69 0.85 -5.35 -1.28
C LEU A 69 1.73 -5.05 -2.50
N PHE A 70 1.80 -5.98 -3.44
CA PHE A 70 2.64 -5.90 -4.64
C PHE A 70 1.74 -5.94 -5.88
N LEU A 71 1.56 -4.80 -6.56
CA LEU A 71 0.61 -4.65 -7.66
C LEU A 71 1.17 -3.77 -8.77
N GLY A 72 1.03 -4.20 -10.03
CA GLY A 72 1.31 -3.35 -11.20
C GLY A 72 2.70 -2.70 -11.22
N GLY A 73 3.73 -3.38 -10.72
CA GLY A 73 5.09 -2.83 -10.68
C GLY A 73 5.41 -1.93 -9.48
N TYR A 74 4.52 -1.87 -8.48
CA TYR A 74 4.71 -1.13 -7.23
C TYR A 74 4.53 -2.01 -6.00
N LYS A 75 5.19 -1.62 -4.91
CA LYS A 75 4.91 -2.06 -3.55
C LYS A 75 4.15 -0.97 -2.81
N TYR A 76 3.19 -1.35 -1.97
CA TYR A 76 2.30 -0.45 -1.26
C TYR A 76 2.21 -0.80 0.21
N TRP A 77 2.17 0.20 1.10
CA TRP A 77 2.07 -0.01 2.53
C TRP A 77 1.40 1.17 3.24
N MET A 78 0.81 0.89 4.40
CA MET A 78 0.24 1.91 5.29
C MET A 78 1.15 2.14 6.49
N MET A 79 1.11 3.37 7.03
CA MET A 79 1.81 3.72 8.27
C MET A 79 1.02 3.33 9.52
N THR A 80 -0.29 3.12 9.37
CA THR A 80 -1.19 2.64 10.42
C THR A 80 -1.30 1.13 10.33
N ASP A 81 -1.47 0.48 11.48
CA ASP A 81 -1.79 -0.95 11.49
C ASP A 81 -3.20 -1.14 10.89
N VAL A 82 -3.34 -2.07 9.94
CA VAL A 82 -4.60 -2.33 9.22
C VAL A 82 -5.74 -2.69 10.17
N ASP A 83 -5.44 -3.30 11.30
CA ASP A 83 -6.45 -3.65 12.31
C ASP A 83 -6.86 -2.45 13.18
N SER A 84 -6.09 -1.36 13.15
CA SER A 84 -6.39 -0.11 13.85
C SER A 84 -7.02 0.96 12.95
N ILE A 85 -7.09 0.74 11.64
CA ILE A 85 -7.63 1.69 10.67
C ILE A 85 -9.15 1.84 10.85
N ASN A 86 -9.60 3.07 11.10
CA ASN A 86 -10.99 3.47 10.97
C ASN A 86 -11.22 4.16 9.63
N LEU A 87 -11.88 3.42 8.71
CA LEU A 87 -12.17 3.89 7.35
C LEU A 87 -13.00 5.18 7.27
N ASP A 88 -13.67 5.59 8.36
CA ASP A 88 -14.55 6.76 8.35
C ASP A 88 -13.92 8.03 8.95
N ASP A 89 -12.79 7.92 9.67
CA ASP A 89 -12.29 9.05 10.46
C ASP A 89 -10.79 9.33 10.32
N ASP A 90 -9.97 8.34 9.96
CA ASP A 90 -8.52 8.49 10.02
C ASP A 90 -7.93 9.19 8.78
N ASP A 91 -6.99 10.12 9.01
CA ASP A 91 -6.11 10.68 7.97
C ASP A 91 -4.99 9.68 7.61
N ASP A 92 -5.39 8.46 7.23
CA ASP A 92 -4.45 7.40 6.88
C ASP A 92 -3.63 7.77 5.64
N VAL A 93 -2.43 7.18 5.57
CA VAL A 93 -1.52 7.36 4.45
C VAL A 93 -1.27 6.02 3.80
N LEU A 94 -1.62 5.92 2.52
CA LEU A 94 -1.20 4.83 1.66
C LEU A 94 0.03 5.29 0.88
N ASN A 95 1.14 4.57 1.09
CA ASN A 95 2.40 4.81 0.40
C ASN A 95 2.55 3.83 -0.77
N ARG A 96 3.32 4.22 -1.79
CA ARG A 96 3.78 3.34 -2.85
C ARG A 96 5.22 3.63 -3.26
N ALA A 97 5.92 2.61 -3.72
CA ALA A 97 7.21 2.75 -4.38
C ALA A 97 7.31 1.77 -5.55
N PRO A 98 7.99 2.11 -6.67
CA PRO A 98 8.26 1.15 -7.73
C PRO A 98 9.01 -0.07 -7.21
N LEU A 99 8.79 -1.24 -7.82
CA LEU A 99 9.50 -2.47 -7.46
C LEU A 99 10.98 -2.46 -7.86
N TYR A 100 11.43 -1.50 -8.68
CA TYR A 100 12.80 -1.43 -9.15
C TYR A 100 13.65 -0.43 -8.36
N ARG A 101 14.83 -0.90 -7.93
CA ARG A 101 15.93 -0.22 -7.19
C ARG A 101 15.90 -0.30 -5.65
N ASP A 102 15.65 -1.47 -5.09
CA ASP A 102 16.39 -1.80 -3.86
C ASP A 102 17.07 -3.16 -4.03
N HIS A 103 18.40 -3.14 -4.05
CA HIS A 103 19.24 -4.35 -4.06
C HIS A 103 19.14 -5.13 -2.74
N ARG A 104 18.31 -4.65 -1.81
CA ARG A 104 18.14 -5.17 -0.45
C ARG A 104 16.78 -5.81 -0.19
N ASP A 105 15.83 -5.71 -1.12
CA ASP A 105 14.47 -6.20 -0.91
C ASP A 105 14.10 -7.23 -1.99
N PHE A 106 14.21 -8.49 -1.56
CA PHE A 106 13.50 -9.68 -2.03
C PHE A 106 13.80 -10.19 -3.45
N ASP A 107 14.33 -11.42 -3.51
CA ASP A 107 14.33 -12.28 -4.70
C ASP A 107 12.90 -12.81 -4.91
N ILE A 108 11.94 -11.92 -5.25
CA ILE A 108 10.53 -12.30 -5.50
C ILE A 108 10.46 -13.07 -6.82
N ARG A 109 10.05 -14.33 -6.75
CA ARG A 109 9.91 -15.22 -7.90
C ARG A 109 8.47 -15.30 -8.38
N PRO A 110 8.23 -15.58 -9.67
CA PRO A 110 6.89 -15.87 -10.16
C PRO A 110 6.26 -17.03 -9.38
N GLY A 111 5.17 -16.76 -8.66
CA GLY A 111 4.48 -17.73 -7.80
C GLY A 111 4.67 -17.54 -6.30
N ASP A 112 5.48 -16.57 -5.86
CA ASP A 112 5.59 -16.25 -4.44
C ASP A 112 4.31 -15.56 -3.94
N THR A 113 3.53 -16.28 -3.13
CA THR A 113 2.30 -15.78 -2.48
C THR A 113 2.52 -15.25 -1.08
N GLY A 114 3.78 -15.00 -0.67
CA GLY A 114 4.08 -14.42 0.64
C GLY A 114 3.80 -15.31 1.85
N THR A 115 3.55 -16.60 1.66
CA THR A 115 3.37 -17.55 2.76
C THR A 115 4.72 -18.19 3.13
N LYS A 116 5.00 -18.25 4.44
CA LYS A 116 6.15 -18.95 5.03
C LYS A 116 6.32 -20.37 4.52
#